data_AF-A0A7R9G406-F1
#
_entry.id   AF-A0A7R9G406-F1
#
_cell.length_a   1.000
_cell.length_b   1.000
_cell.length_c   1.000
_cell.angle_alpha   90.00
_cell.angle_beta   90.00
_cell.angle_gamma   90.00
#
_symmetry.space_group_name_H-M   'P 1'
#
loop_
_entity.id
_entity.type
_entity.pdbx_description
1 polymer ?
#
loop_
_entity_poly.entity_id
_entity_poly.type
_entity_poly.pdbx_seq_one_letter_code
_entity_poly.pdbx_strand_id
1 'polypeptide(L)'
;MGSTGAEGKCVTFSYSMDGLSAAGLRVILHPAPEDNVPGAFDRVLWSTKDPTNKKWVETEILYTYNTNHQIIFEAIAKDSTDAYRRYRGYVAVDNVARKPGSECRGHCTFESGFCGWRNDEEDDFDWSLVCIFLH
;
A
#
# COMPACT_ATOMS: atom_id res chain seq x y z
N MET A 1 9.36 7.38 -12.89
CA MET A 1 10.24 6.27 -12.47
C MET A 1 10.33 5.30 -13.63
N GLY A 2 11.50 4.74 -13.93
CA GLY A 2 11.65 3.78 -15.04
C GLY A 2 11.27 2.35 -14.67
N SER A 3 11.55 1.42 -15.57
CA SER A 3 11.36 -0.03 -15.34
C SER A 3 11.99 -0.48 -14.02
N THR A 4 11.28 -1.30 -13.27
CA THR A 4 11.72 -1.81 -11.97
C THR A 4 12.58 -3.08 -12.08
N GLY A 5 12.60 -3.73 -13.25
CA GLY A 5 13.17 -5.07 -13.40
C GLY A 5 12.40 -6.16 -12.66
N ALA A 6 12.90 -7.40 -12.72
CA ALA A 6 12.28 -8.58 -12.09
C ALA A 6 12.32 -8.54 -10.55
N GLU A 7 13.34 -7.94 -9.97
CA GLU A 7 13.46 -7.77 -8.51
C GLU A 7 12.49 -6.71 -7.95
N GLY A 8 11.97 -5.83 -8.81
CA GLY A 8 11.03 -4.80 -8.41
C GLY A 8 11.66 -3.63 -7.62
N LYS A 9 10.78 -2.76 -7.13
CA LYS A 9 11.13 -1.65 -6.24
C LYS A 9 10.23 -1.68 -5.02
N CYS A 10 10.77 -1.21 -3.90
CA CYS A 10 10.04 -1.08 -2.66
C CYS A 10 9.81 0.40 -2.35
N VAL A 11 8.56 0.80 -2.18
CA VAL A 11 8.20 2.13 -1.67
C VAL A 11 7.88 2.00 -0.21
N THR A 12 8.54 2.79 0.63
CA THR A 12 8.26 2.85 2.06
C THR A 12 7.73 4.22 2.43
N PHE A 13 6.82 4.27 3.39
CA PHE A 13 6.28 5.53 3.90
C PHE A 13 5.65 5.32 5.27
N SER A 14 5.50 6.41 6.01
CA SER A 14 4.70 6.47 7.23
C SER A 14 3.39 7.19 6.94
N TYR A 15 2.28 6.75 7.51
CA TYR A 15 1.01 7.45 7.42
C TYR A 15 0.28 7.55 8.75
N SER A 16 -0.54 8.59 8.91
CA SER A 16 -1.53 8.72 9.96
C SER A 16 -2.83 9.25 9.35
N MET A 17 -3.94 8.59 9.64
CA MET A 17 -5.26 8.90 9.09
C MET A 17 -6.33 8.76 10.16
N ASP A 18 -7.04 9.84 10.45
CA ASP A 18 -8.10 9.86 11.47
C ASP A 18 -9.14 10.96 11.20
N GLY A 19 -10.28 10.83 11.89
CA GLY A 19 -11.37 11.80 11.86
C GLY A 19 -12.51 11.44 10.90
N LEU A 20 -13.46 12.38 10.78
CA LEU A 20 -14.74 12.18 10.11
C LEU A 20 -14.74 12.55 8.63
N SER A 21 -13.70 13.22 8.13
CA SER A 21 -13.58 13.61 6.72
C SER A 21 -12.68 12.70 5.90
N ALA A 22 -11.90 11.80 6.51
CA ALA A 22 -11.04 10.85 5.83
C ALA A 22 -11.78 9.51 5.61
N ALA A 23 -11.87 9.06 4.36
CA ALA A 23 -12.48 7.78 3.98
C ALA A 23 -11.43 6.69 3.73
N GLY A 24 -10.23 7.08 3.33
CA GLY A 24 -9.15 6.14 3.07
C GLY A 24 -7.90 6.81 2.50
N LEU A 25 -6.85 6.02 2.38
CA LEU A 25 -5.62 6.33 1.67
C LEU A 25 -5.32 5.16 0.74
N ARG A 26 -4.96 5.43 -0.51
CA ARG A 26 -4.46 4.41 -1.44
C ARG A 26 -3.21 4.85 -2.17
N VAL A 27 -2.41 3.87 -2.57
CA VAL A 27 -1.22 4.05 -3.38
C VAL A 27 -1.49 3.46 -4.77
N ILE A 28 -1.30 4.28 -5.79
CA ILE A 28 -1.63 3.96 -7.18
C ILE A 28 -0.35 4.00 -8.01
N LEU A 29 -0.15 2.98 -8.84
CA LEU A 29 0.78 3.02 -9.94
C LEU A 29 0.09 3.63 -11.15
N HIS A 30 0.61 4.75 -11.63
CA HIS A 30 0.13 5.46 -12.80
C HIS A 30 1.15 5.33 -13.94
N PRO A 31 0.79 4.77 -15.10
CA PRO A 31 1.68 4.74 -16.27
C PRO A 31 2.07 6.16 -16.72
N ALA A 32 3.29 6.35 -17.22
CA ALA A 32 3.69 7.65 -17.76
C ALA A 32 2.94 7.96 -19.07
N PRO A 33 2.58 9.22 -19.35
CA PRO A 33 1.77 9.61 -20.52
C PRO A 33 2.38 9.25 -21.88
N GLU A 34 3.70 9.08 -21.95
CA GLU A 34 4.43 8.79 -23.19
C GLU A 34 4.44 7.30 -23.56
N ASP A 35 4.09 6.43 -22.61
CA ASP A 35 4.06 5.00 -22.80
C ASP A 35 2.74 4.62 -23.50
N ASN A 36 2.71 4.64 -24.84
CA ASN A 36 1.66 4.04 -25.68
C ASN A 36 1.64 2.50 -25.56
N VAL A 37 1.63 1.99 -24.33
CA VAL A 37 1.65 0.57 -24.01
C VAL A 37 0.21 0.08 -24.00
N PRO A 38 -0.16 -0.87 -24.88
CA PRO A 38 -1.50 -1.45 -24.89
C PRO A 38 -1.80 -2.07 -23.52
N GLY A 39 -2.86 -1.58 -22.86
CA GLY A 39 -3.26 -2.08 -21.54
C GLY A 39 -2.52 -1.45 -20.36
N ALA A 40 -1.83 -0.33 -20.53
CA ALA A 40 -1.38 0.48 -19.41
C ALA A 40 -2.55 1.26 -18.79
N PHE A 41 -2.84 1.02 -17.52
CA PHE A 41 -3.87 1.70 -16.74
C PHE A 41 -3.46 1.83 -15.27
N ASP A 42 -4.17 2.67 -14.53
CA ASP A 42 -3.94 2.88 -13.10
C ASP A 42 -4.18 1.60 -12.30
N ARG A 43 -3.18 1.20 -11.51
CA ARG A 43 -3.27 0.03 -10.64
C ARG A 43 -3.14 0.43 -9.19
N VAL A 44 -4.11 0.06 -8.36
CA VAL A 44 -4.00 0.22 -6.89
C VAL A 44 -3.01 -0.83 -6.38
N LEU A 45 -1.91 -0.37 -5.77
CA LEU A 45 -0.89 -1.22 -5.16
C LEU A 45 -1.20 -1.51 -3.68
N TRP A 46 -1.79 -0.54 -2.99
CA TRP A 46 -2.17 -0.67 -1.59
C TRP A 46 -3.32 0.29 -1.25
N SER A 47 -4.13 -0.06 -0.26
CA SER A 47 -5.13 0.83 0.30
C SER A 47 -5.48 0.50 1.75
N THR A 48 -5.90 1.51 2.50
CA THR A 48 -6.50 1.35 3.82
C THR A 48 -7.71 2.27 3.97
N LYS A 49 -8.66 1.85 4.81
CA LYS A 49 -9.79 2.65 5.27
C LYS A 49 -9.81 2.77 6.80
N ASP A 50 -8.91 2.05 7.47
CA ASP A 50 -8.92 1.95 8.91
C ASP A 50 -8.23 3.16 9.55
N PRO A 51 -8.82 3.76 10.60
CA PRO A 51 -8.20 4.86 11.30
C PRO A 51 -6.95 4.39 12.05
N THR A 52 -5.96 5.27 12.13
CA THR A 52 -4.68 4.97 12.80
C THR A 52 -4.71 5.26 14.30
N ASN A 53 -5.82 5.75 14.84
CA ASN A 53 -5.95 6.18 16.23
C ASN A 53 -4.85 7.17 16.64
N LYS A 54 -4.54 8.10 15.75
CA LYS A 54 -3.51 9.15 15.84
C LYS A 54 -2.09 8.62 15.98
N LYS A 55 -1.84 7.36 15.62
CA LYS A 55 -0.50 6.77 15.58
C LYS A 55 0.04 6.82 14.16
N TRP A 56 1.36 6.90 14.05
CA TRP A 56 2.05 6.71 12.77
C TRP A 56 2.19 5.21 12.50
N VAL A 57 1.82 4.81 11.29
CA VAL A 57 1.95 3.45 10.80
C VAL A 57 2.99 3.44 9.68
N GLU A 58 4.00 2.59 9.81
CA GLU A 58 5.00 2.36 8.76
C GLU A 58 4.47 1.33 7.76
N THR A 59 4.78 1.54 6.49
CA THR A 59 4.28 0.71 5.40
C THR A 59 5.33 0.55 4.31
N GLU A 60 5.41 -0.65 3.72
CA GLU A 60 6.30 -0.98 2.63
C GLU A 60 5.55 -1.74 1.51
N ILE A 61 5.65 -1.26 0.28
CA ILE A 61 5.00 -1.85 -0.90
C ILE A 61 6.07 -2.32 -1.88
N LEU A 62 6.14 -3.63 -2.11
CA LEU A 62 6.90 -4.21 -3.22
C LEU A 62 6.06 -4.18 -4.50
N TYR A 63 6.62 -3.67 -5.59
CA TYR A 63 5.94 -3.67 -6.88
C TYR A 63 6.92 -3.86 -8.05
N THR A 64 6.40 -4.40 -9.15
CA THR A 64 7.10 -4.53 -10.42
C THR A 64 6.32 -3.83 -11.54
N TYR A 65 7.05 -3.12 -12.40
CA TYR A 65 6.50 -2.48 -13.59
C TYR A 65 7.59 -2.32 -14.65
N ASN A 66 7.26 -2.60 -15.90
CA ASN A 66 8.23 -2.73 -16.98
C ASN A 66 8.50 -1.41 -17.73
N THR A 67 7.71 -0.36 -17.51
CA THR A 67 7.85 0.92 -18.22
C THR A 67 7.90 2.13 -17.27
N ASN A 68 7.90 3.33 -17.85
CA ASN A 68 7.90 4.55 -17.07
C ASN A 68 6.57 4.73 -16.34
N HIS A 69 6.62 5.08 -15.06
CA HIS A 69 5.44 5.21 -14.23
C HIS A 69 5.65 6.20 -13.08
N GLN A 70 4.57 6.54 -12.41
CA GLN A 70 4.52 7.34 -11.19
C GLN A 70 3.83 6.55 -10.08
N ILE A 71 4.18 6.89 -8.84
CA ILE A 71 3.50 6.40 -7.65
C ILE A 71 2.71 7.57 -7.08
N ILE A 72 1.40 7.41 -6.96
CA ILE A 72 0.47 8.44 -6.49
C ILE A 72 -0.08 8.00 -5.15
N PHE A 73 0.04 8.87 -4.15
CA PHE A 73 -0.67 8.75 -2.88
C PHE A 73 -1.97 9.53 -3.01
N GLU A 74 -3.10 8.83 -2.92
CA GLU A 74 -4.42 9.43 -3.04
C GLU A 74 -5.18 9.32 -1.72
N ALA A 75 -5.45 10.48 -1.11
CA ALA A 75 -6.32 10.59 0.05
C ALA A 75 -7.78 10.68 -0.41
N ILE A 76 -8.62 9.77 0.09
CA ILE A 76 -10.03 9.68 -0.26
C ILE A 76 -10.82 10.41 0.82
N ALA A 77 -11.53 11.47 0.45
CA ALA A 77 -12.43 12.17 1.35
C ALA A 77 -13.76 11.42 1.52
N LYS A 78 -14.38 11.48 2.69
CA LYS A 78 -15.76 10.99 2.87
C LYS A 78 -16.71 11.91 2.11
N ASP A 79 -17.61 11.30 1.35
CA ASP A 79 -18.75 12.01 0.78
C ASP A 79 -19.65 12.49 1.93
N SER A 80 -19.86 13.80 2.04
CA SER A 80 -20.58 14.40 3.16
C SER A 80 -21.64 15.37 2.62
N THR A 81 -22.90 14.98 2.80
CA THR A 81 -24.06 15.87 2.67
C THR A 81 -24.16 16.83 3.86
N ASP A 82 -23.45 16.54 4.96
CA ASP A 82 -23.38 17.35 6.17
C ASP A 82 -22.10 18.21 6.17
N ALA A 83 -22.26 19.52 5.93
CA ALA A 83 -21.18 20.50 5.90
C ALA A 83 -20.37 20.57 7.21
N TYR A 84 -20.91 20.14 8.35
CA TYR A 84 -20.20 20.16 9.64
C TYR A 84 -19.09 19.11 9.75
N ARG A 85 -19.12 18.06 8.91
CA ARG A 85 -18.12 16.99 8.91
C ARG A 85 -17.00 17.23 7.91
N ARG A 86 -17.22 18.12 6.95
CA ARG A 86 -16.21 18.62 6.02
C ARG A 86 -15.09 19.25 6.86
N TYR A 87 -13.85 18.82 6.66
CA TYR A 87 -12.64 19.27 7.38
C TYR A 87 -12.40 18.73 8.81
N ARG A 88 -13.22 17.80 9.33
CA ARG A 88 -13.00 17.21 10.67
C ARG A 88 -12.18 15.93 10.64
N GLY A 89 -11.03 15.95 9.99
CA GLY A 89 -10.14 14.78 9.85
C GLY A 89 -8.99 15.06 8.92
N TYR A 90 -8.07 14.11 8.82
CA TYR A 90 -6.86 14.27 8.04
C TYR A 90 -6.35 12.92 7.50
N VAL A 91 -5.53 13.03 6.45
CA VAL A 91 -4.62 11.99 5.99
C VAL A 91 -3.25 12.67 5.89
N ALA A 92 -2.26 12.15 6.62
CA ALA A 92 -0.89 12.63 6.62
C ALA A 92 0.03 11.50 6.16
N VAL A 93 1.01 11.84 5.32
CA VAL A 93 2.02 10.93 4.78
C VAL A 93 3.37 11.59 4.97
N ASP A 94 4.34 10.82 5.46
CA ASP A 94 5.71 11.28 5.69
C ASP A 94 6.72 10.13 5.45
N ASN A 95 8.02 10.42 5.54
CA ASN A 95 9.11 9.45 5.40
C ASN A 95 9.05 8.60 4.11
N VAL A 96 8.61 9.21 3.00
CA VAL A 96 8.52 8.52 1.71
C VAL A 96 9.92 8.24 1.20
N ALA A 97 10.26 6.96 1.07
CA ALA A 97 11.54 6.50 0.56
C ALA A 97 11.37 5.35 -0.43
N ARG A 98 12.46 5.07 -1.16
CA ARG A 98 12.53 4.00 -2.15
C ARG A 98 13.78 3.19 -1.90
N LYS A 99 13.63 1.87 -1.90
CA LYS A 99 14.75 0.92 -1.77
C LYS A 99 14.65 -0.20 -2.81
N PRO A 100 15.73 -0.95 -3.07
CA PRO A 100 15.68 -2.15 -3.91
C PRO A 100 14.57 -3.11 -3.45
N GLY A 101 13.94 -3.82 -4.38
CA GLY A 101 12.89 -4.78 -4.04
C GLY A 101 13.39 -5.93 -3.16
N SER A 102 14.67 -6.30 -3.28
CA SER A 102 15.35 -7.28 -2.42
C SER A 102 15.42 -6.88 -0.94
N GLU A 103 15.29 -5.58 -0.62
CA GLU A 103 15.28 -5.06 0.75
C GLU A 103 13.86 -4.84 1.29
N CYS A 104 12.83 -5.15 0.49
CA CYS A 104 11.44 -5.00 0.90
C CYS A 104 11.05 -6.11 1.87
N ARG A 105 10.58 -5.74 3.06
CA ARG A 105 10.03 -6.71 4.02
C ARG A 105 8.61 -7.14 3.63
N GLY A 106 7.97 -6.35 2.76
CA GLY A 106 6.64 -6.58 2.21
C GLY A 106 5.51 -6.12 3.14
N HIS A 107 4.30 -6.07 2.59
CA HIS A 107 3.08 -5.99 3.40
C HIS A 107 2.87 -7.32 4.12
N CYS A 108 2.73 -7.31 5.44
CA CYS A 108 2.38 -8.49 6.23
C CYS A 108 0.92 -8.91 6.02
N THR A 109 0.56 -9.31 4.80
CA THR A 109 -0.80 -9.78 4.46
C THR A 109 -0.90 -11.30 4.41
N PHE A 110 0.12 -12.05 4.86
CA PHE A 110 0.25 -13.50 4.71
C PHE A 110 0.25 -14.03 3.26
N GLU A 111 0.23 -13.14 2.26
CA GLU A 111 0.23 -13.50 0.83
C GLU A 111 1.59 -14.03 0.33
N SER A 112 2.68 -13.77 1.06
CA SER A 112 4.04 -14.14 0.63
C SER A 112 4.94 -14.63 1.78
N GLY A 113 4.37 -14.98 2.94
CA GLY A 113 5.15 -15.40 4.11
C GLY A 113 4.47 -15.09 5.44
N PHE A 114 5.04 -15.64 6.53
CA PHE A 114 4.61 -15.33 7.90
C PHE A 114 5.03 -13.95 8.40
N CYS A 115 5.71 -13.14 7.58
CA CYS A 115 6.09 -11.77 7.91
C CYS A 115 6.75 -11.58 9.30
N GLY A 116 7.67 -12.48 9.67
CA GLY A 116 8.37 -12.43 10.96
C GLY A 116 7.58 -12.98 12.16
N TRP A 117 6.32 -13.36 11.98
CA TRP A 117 5.59 -14.21 12.92
C TRP A 117 6.14 -15.63 12.87
N ARG A 118 6.20 -16.30 14.02
CA ARG A 118 6.51 -17.73 14.15
C ARG A 118 5.32 -18.42 14.80
N ASN A 119 5.03 -19.66 14.42
CA ASN A 119 4.09 -20.48 15.19
C ASN A 119 4.61 -20.59 16.62
N ASP A 120 3.69 -20.48 17.56
CA ASP A 120 4.02 -20.73 18.96
C ASP A 120 4.19 -22.24 19.14
N GLU A 121 5.25 -22.65 19.84
CA GLU A 121 5.56 -24.08 20.02
C GLU A 121 4.68 -24.74 21.08
N GLU A 122 3.91 -23.94 21.84
CA GLU A 122 3.03 -24.40 22.93
C GLU A 122 1.52 -24.35 22.60
N ASP A 123 1.14 -23.88 21.41
CA ASP A 123 -0.27 -23.79 20.98
C ASP A 123 -0.69 -25.02 20.14
N ASP A 124 -2.00 -25.30 20.08
CA ASP A 124 -2.57 -26.40 19.30
C ASP A 124 -3.03 -25.98 17.88
N PHE A 125 -2.87 -24.69 17.56
CA PHE A 125 -3.22 -24.10 16.27
C PHE A 125 -2.00 -23.57 15.51
N ASP A 126 -1.66 -24.24 14.41
CA ASP A 126 -0.62 -23.81 13.49
C ASP A 126 -1.18 -22.97 12.33
N TRP A 127 -0.60 -21.78 12.13
CA TRP A 127 -0.84 -21.01 10.92
C TRP A 127 -0.12 -21.68 9.75
N SER A 128 -0.81 -21.89 8.63
CA SER A 128 -0.21 -22.40 7.40
C SER A 128 -0.47 -21.44 6.24
N LEU A 129 0.57 -21.18 5.44
CA LEU A 129 0.47 -20.35 4.25
C LEU A 129 -0.10 -21.20 3.12
N VAL A 130 -1.24 -20.79 2.57
CA VAL A 130 -1.85 -21.42 1.40
C VAL A 130 -1.65 -20.51 0.20
N CYS A 131 -0.80 -20.91 -0.74
CA CYS A 131 -0.73 -20.24 -2.04
C CYS A 131 -2.01 -20.54 -2.83
N ILE A 132 -2.82 -19.52 -3.09
CA ILE A 132 -3.96 -19.62 -4.02
C ILE A 132 -3.40 -19.61 -5.45
N PHE A 133 -3.35 -20.78 -6.08
CA PHE A 133 -3.20 -20.88 -7.53
C PHE A 133 -4.56 -20.69 -8.19
N LEU A 134 -4.79 -19.54 -8.82
CA LEU A 134 -5.89 -19.39 -9.77
C LEU A 134 -5.49 -20.10 -11.08
N HIS A 135 -6.21 -21.16 -11.44
CA HIS A 135 -6.19 -21.75 -12.79
C HIS A 135 -7.08 -20.94 -13.73
#